data_AF-A0A352PSZ3-F1
#
_entry.id   AF-A0A352PSZ3-F1
#
_cell.length_a   1.000
_cell.length_b   1.000
_cell.length_c   1.000
_cell.angle_alpha   90.00
_cell.angle_beta   90.00
_cell.angle_gamma   90.00
#
_symmetry.space_group_name_H-M   'P 1'
#
loop_
_entity.id
_entity.type
_entity.pdbx_description
1 polymer ?
#
loop_
_entity_poly.entity_id
_entity_poly.type
_entity_poly.pdbx_seq_one_letter_code
_entity_poly.pdbx_strand_id
1 'polypeptide(L)'
;MRAAPVGEGDLQAVIVHLDITERKLAEEALQEAHDQLEQRVAERTTELSSTNEQLRVEIGEHKRAEENLQQAFAEIERYKSQLEAESAYLREEIRSEHNFQEIIGGSDALKYVLYKVNQIAPTDTTALILGETGTGKELIARAIHSASSRKERPLVKVNCAALPANLIESELFGHERGAFTGAFAKKRGLLYAAVGGTVFLDE
;
A
#
# COMPACT_ATOMS: atom_id res chain seq x y z
N MET A 1 36.81 -63.94 -81.40
CA MET A 1 37.07 -63.75 -79.96
C MET A 1 35.76 -64.00 -79.23
N ARG A 2 35.61 -65.14 -78.52
CA ARG A 2 34.42 -65.43 -77.71
C ARG A 2 34.68 -64.92 -76.29
N ALA A 3 33.82 -64.03 -75.81
CA ALA A 3 33.79 -63.60 -74.42
C ALA A 3 33.43 -64.82 -73.53
N ALA A 4 34.18 -65.03 -72.46
CA ALA A 4 33.86 -66.03 -71.46
C ALA A 4 32.60 -65.61 -70.68
N PRO A 5 31.65 -66.52 -70.39
CA PRO A 5 30.52 -66.22 -69.55
C PRO A 5 31.03 -65.99 -68.13
N VAL A 6 30.82 -64.79 -67.60
CA VAL A 6 30.99 -64.52 -66.16
C VAL A 6 29.99 -65.43 -65.43
N GLY A 7 30.50 -66.31 -64.56
CA GLY A 7 29.70 -67.32 -63.89
C GLY A 7 28.66 -66.69 -62.98
N GLU A 8 27.43 -67.18 -63.06
CA GLU A 8 26.28 -66.80 -62.22
C GLU A 8 26.59 -66.88 -60.70
N GLY A 9 27.52 -67.76 -60.31
CA GLY A 9 28.04 -67.87 -58.95
C GLY A 9 28.93 -66.70 -58.48
N ASP A 10 29.62 -65.99 -59.39
CA ASP A 10 30.42 -64.81 -59.02
C ASP A 10 29.52 -63.61 -58.72
N LEU A 11 28.44 -63.42 -59.48
CA LEU A 11 27.43 -62.37 -59.23
C LEU A 11 26.69 -62.59 -57.92
N GLN A 12 26.32 -63.84 -57.61
CA GLN A 12 25.60 -64.18 -56.38
C GLN A 12 26.49 -64.04 -55.14
N ALA A 13 27.78 -64.39 -55.23
CA ALA A 13 28.75 -64.16 -54.16
C ALA A 13 28.99 -62.66 -53.91
N VAL A 14 29.09 -61.84 -54.96
CA VAL A 14 29.25 -60.38 -54.85
C VAL A 14 28.03 -59.71 -54.23
N ILE A 15 26.80 -60.10 -54.63
CA ILE A 15 25.55 -59.56 -54.06
C ILE A 15 25.42 -59.90 -52.57
N VAL A 16 25.67 -61.16 -52.18
CA VAL A 16 25.65 -61.57 -50.77
C VAL A 16 26.73 -60.84 -49.97
N HIS A 17 27.91 -60.61 -50.55
CA HIS A 17 28.98 -59.91 -49.84
C HIS A 17 28.68 -58.40 -49.68
N LEU A 18 28.06 -57.75 -50.67
CA LEU A 18 27.54 -56.38 -50.55
C LEU A 18 26.47 -56.26 -49.47
N ASP A 19 25.49 -57.17 -49.42
CA ASP A 19 24.40 -57.18 -48.42
C ASP A 19 24.96 -57.38 -46.99
N ILE A 20 25.93 -58.30 -46.82
CA ILE A 20 26.66 -58.48 -45.55
C ILE A 20 27.44 -57.22 -45.15
N THR A 21 27.99 -56.48 -46.12
CA THR A 21 28.76 -55.25 -45.87
C THR A 21 27.85 -54.09 -45.48
N GLU A 22 26.73 -53.91 -46.19
CA GLU A 22 25.71 -52.89 -45.86
C GLU A 22 25.10 -53.11 -44.49
N ARG A 23 24.77 -54.36 -44.15
CA ARG A 23 24.27 -54.72 -42.82
C ARG A 23 25.28 -54.41 -41.72
N LYS A 24 26.55 -54.76 -41.93
CA LYS A 24 27.60 -54.50 -40.94
C LYS A 24 27.84 -53.01 -40.71
N LEU A 25 27.81 -52.21 -41.78
CA LEU A 25 27.89 -50.74 -41.69
C LEU A 25 26.68 -50.14 -40.95
N ALA A 26 25.47 -50.68 -41.17
CA ALA A 26 24.27 -50.23 -40.47
C ALA A 26 24.30 -50.60 -38.96
N GLU A 27 24.82 -51.78 -38.61
CA GLU A 27 25.01 -52.20 -37.21
C GLU A 27 26.05 -51.33 -36.50
N GLU A 28 27.16 -51.00 -37.15
CA GLU A 28 28.17 -50.08 -36.60
C GLU A 28 27.62 -48.65 -36.41
N ALA A 29 26.90 -48.11 -37.40
CA ALA A 29 26.27 -46.79 -37.29
C ALA A 29 25.18 -46.74 -36.20
N LEU A 30 24.43 -47.83 -36.01
CA LEU A 30 23.43 -47.95 -34.94
C LEU A 30 24.11 -47.98 -33.57
N GLN A 31 25.24 -48.69 -33.43
CA GLN A 31 26.02 -48.73 -32.19
C GLN A 31 26.59 -47.35 -31.85
N GLU A 32 27.18 -46.65 -32.82
CA GLU A 32 27.68 -45.29 -32.60
C GLU A 32 26.56 -44.32 -32.17
N ALA A 33 25.39 -44.40 -32.81
CA ALA A 33 24.23 -43.60 -32.44
C ALA A 33 23.72 -43.92 -31.03
N HIS A 34 23.77 -45.20 -30.63
CA HIS A 34 23.40 -45.64 -29.28
C HIS A 34 24.36 -45.09 -28.23
N ASP A 35 25.67 -45.22 -28.45
CA ASP A 35 26.70 -44.73 -27.53
C ASP A 35 26.61 -43.20 -27.37
N GLN A 36 26.37 -42.47 -28.46
CA GLN A 36 26.13 -41.02 -28.42
C GLN A 36 24.87 -40.65 -27.63
N LEU A 37 23.81 -41.45 -27.73
CA LEU A 37 22.57 -41.22 -26.98
C LEU A 37 22.79 -41.47 -25.50
N GLU A 38 23.47 -42.55 -25.13
CA GLU A 38 23.81 -42.84 -23.73
C GLU A 38 24.65 -41.72 -23.11
N GLN A 39 25.65 -41.22 -23.86
CA GLN A 39 26.47 -40.11 -23.40
C GLN A 39 25.62 -38.84 -23.17
N ARG A 40 24.74 -38.48 -24.11
CA ARG A 40 23.83 -37.33 -23.95
C ARG A 40 22.87 -37.50 -22.77
N VAL A 41 22.35 -38.71 -22.56
CA VAL A 41 21.47 -39.00 -21.43
C VAL A 41 22.23 -38.84 -20.11
N ALA A 42 23.46 -39.33 -20.02
CA ALA A 42 24.29 -39.18 -18.83
C ALA A 42 24.62 -37.71 -18.54
N GLU A 43 25.03 -36.94 -19.55
CA GLU A 43 25.30 -35.50 -19.43
C GLU A 43 24.05 -34.73 -18.97
N ARG A 44 22.90 -34.96 -19.62
CA ARG A 44 21.65 -34.29 -19.25
C ARG A 44 21.14 -34.69 -17.87
N THR A 45 21.37 -35.94 -17.45
CA THR A 45 20.96 -36.41 -16.11
C THR A 45 21.77 -35.72 -15.02
N THR A 46 23.07 -35.53 -15.24
CA THR A 46 23.94 -34.82 -14.29
C THR A 46 23.61 -33.33 -14.22
N GLU A 47 23.41 -32.67 -15.36
CA GLU A 47 22.97 -31.28 -15.44
C GLU A 47 21.63 -31.09 -14.70
N LEU A 48 20.62 -31.89 -15.02
CA LEU A 48 19.30 -31.83 -14.40
C LEU A 48 19.35 -32.08 -12.89
N SER A 49 20.19 -33.04 -12.44
CA SER A 49 20.38 -33.30 -11.02
C SER A 49 20.98 -32.09 -10.29
N SER A 50 21.96 -31.41 -10.90
CA SER A 50 22.57 -30.21 -10.32
C SER A 50 21.61 -29.04 -10.22
N THR A 51 20.82 -28.78 -11.29
CA THR A 51 19.82 -27.71 -11.31
C THR A 51 18.71 -27.98 -10.29
N ASN A 52 18.26 -29.23 -10.16
CA ASN A 52 17.25 -29.59 -9.16
C ASN A 52 17.73 -29.34 -7.73
N GLU A 53 19.00 -29.58 -7.44
CA GLU A 53 19.55 -29.32 -6.12
C GLU A 53 19.65 -27.81 -5.84
N GLN A 54 20.04 -27.00 -6.83
CA GLN A 54 20.03 -25.54 -6.73
C GLN A 54 18.62 -25.00 -6.47
N LEU A 55 17.62 -25.44 -7.26
CA LEU A 55 16.23 -25.01 -7.08
C LEU A 55 15.67 -25.37 -5.70
N ARG A 56 16.06 -26.52 -5.14
CA ARG A 56 15.65 -26.91 -3.78
C ARG A 56 16.17 -25.93 -2.73
N VAL A 57 17.40 -25.44 -2.88
CA VAL A 57 17.99 -24.45 -1.99
C VAL A 57 17.24 -23.12 -2.11
N GLU A 58 17.05 -22.61 -3.34
CA GLU A 58 16.32 -21.35 -3.58
C GLU A 58 14.88 -21.39 -3.05
N ILE A 59 14.15 -22.49 -3.28
CA ILE A 59 12.79 -22.67 -2.75
C ILE A 59 12.81 -22.63 -1.21
N GLY A 60 13.84 -23.21 -0.58
CA GLY A 60 14.01 -23.15 0.87
C GLY A 60 14.24 -21.73 1.38
N GLU A 61 15.04 -20.94 0.69
CA GLU A 61 15.29 -19.53 1.03
C GLU A 61 14.05 -18.65 0.84
N HIS A 62 13.37 -18.80 -0.30
CA HIS A 62 12.12 -18.08 -0.56
C HIS A 62 11.06 -18.39 0.49
N LYS A 63 10.91 -19.67 0.87
CA LYS A 63 9.94 -20.06 1.90
C LYS A 63 10.25 -19.41 3.26
N ARG A 64 11.53 -19.36 3.66
CA ARG A 64 11.94 -18.66 4.90
C ARG A 64 11.67 -17.16 4.83
N ALA A 65 11.92 -16.54 3.68
CA ALA A 65 11.64 -15.12 3.47
C ALA A 65 10.14 -14.81 3.56
N GLU A 66 9.29 -15.67 2.97
CA GLU A 66 7.84 -15.57 3.07
C GLU A 66 7.36 -15.72 4.52
N GLU A 67 7.88 -16.69 5.27
CA GLU A 67 7.55 -16.89 6.69
C GLU A 67 7.94 -15.66 7.54
N ASN A 68 9.13 -15.10 7.34
CA ASN A 68 9.58 -13.89 8.02
C ASN A 68 8.70 -12.69 7.67
N LEU A 69 8.32 -12.55 6.40
CA LEU A 69 7.45 -11.47 5.94
C LEU A 69 6.06 -11.58 6.57
N GLN A 70 5.49 -12.79 6.65
CA GLN A 70 4.22 -13.04 7.31
C GLN A 70 4.27 -12.67 8.80
N GLN A 71 5.36 -13.01 9.50
CA GLN A 71 5.54 -12.62 10.90
C GLN A 71 5.61 -11.10 11.07
N ALA A 72 6.38 -10.40 10.23
CA ALA A 72 6.49 -8.95 10.28
C ALA A 72 5.14 -8.26 10.03
N PHE A 73 4.34 -8.74 9.07
CA PHE A 73 2.99 -8.22 8.83
C PHE A 73 2.06 -8.42 10.03
N ALA A 74 2.11 -9.58 10.68
CA ALA A 74 1.31 -9.83 11.88
C ALA A 74 1.69 -8.90 13.03
N GLU A 75 2.98 -8.58 13.17
CA GLU A 75 3.46 -7.65 14.19
C GLU A 75 3.01 -6.21 13.91
N ILE A 76 3.08 -5.77 12.66
CA ILE A 76 2.60 -4.43 12.24
C ILE A 76 1.10 -4.29 12.50
N GLU A 77 0.28 -5.28 12.14
CA GLU A 77 -1.16 -5.24 12.40
C GLU A 77 -1.47 -5.19 13.91
N ARG A 78 -0.72 -5.93 14.72
CA ARG A 78 -0.84 -5.86 16.18
C ARG A 78 -0.50 -4.47 16.71
N TYR A 79 0.64 -3.88 16.31
CA TYR A 79 1.02 -2.54 16.77
C TYR A 79 0.02 -1.49 16.30
N LYS A 80 -0.46 -1.59 15.06
CA LYS A 80 -1.49 -0.69 14.52
C LYS A 80 -2.77 -0.76 15.35
N SER A 81 -3.26 -1.97 15.65
CA SER A 81 -4.46 -2.15 16.47
C SER A 81 -4.28 -1.60 17.88
N GLN A 82 -3.11 -1.80 18.50
CA GLN A 82 -2.79 -1.21 19.81
C GLN A 82 -2.79 0.32 19.77
N LEU A 83 -2.16 0.90 18.74
CA LEU A 83 -2.09 2.35 18.58
C LEU A 83 -3.46 2.97 18.32
N GLU A 84 -4.30 2.29 17.53
CA GLU A 84 -5.69 2.71 17.28
C GLU A 84 -6.52 2.65 18.56
N ALA A 85 -6.37 1.60 19.38
CA ALA A 85 -7.04 1.48 20.66
C ALA A 85 -6.58 2.54 21.67
N GLU A 86 -5.27 2.80 21.76
CA GLU A 86 -4.70 3.84 22.62
C GLU A 86 -5.13 5.23 22.15
N SER A 87 -5.12 5.49 20.84
CA SER A 87 -5.62 6.75 20.28
C SER A 87 -7.11 6.94 20.54
N ALA A 88 -7.91 5.88 20.45
CA ALA A 88 -9.33 5.91 20.78
C ALA A 88 -9.54 6.20 22.28
N TYR A 89 -8.82 5.50 23.16
CA TYR A 89 -8.86 5.71 24.61
C TYR A 89 -8.45 7.14 24.98
N LEU A 90 -7.31 7.64 24.46
CA LEU A 90 -6.85 9.01 24.72
C LEU A 90 -7.83 10.06 24.17
N ARG A 91 -8.42 9.82 22.99
CA ARG A 91 -9.47 10.71 22.46
C ARG A 91 -10.73 10.67 23.31
N GLU A 92 -11.07 9.53 23.87
CA GLU A 92 -12.22 9.37 24.75
C GLU A 92 -11.96 9.97 26.13
N GLU A 93 -10.75 9.85 26.67
CA GLU A 93 -10.31 10.51 27.92
C GLU A 93 -10.37 12.03 27.77
N ILE A 94 -9.78 12.57 26.69
CA ILE A 94 -9.91 13.98 26.30
C ILE A 94 -11.38 14.38 26.11
N ARG A 95 -12.23 13.55 25.48
CA ARG A 95 -13.65 13.87 25.33
C ARG A 95 -14.43 13.80 26.65
N SER A 96 -14.08 12.87 27.54
CA SER A 96 -14.77 12.63 28.81
C SER A 96 -14.47 13.73 29.83
N GLU A 97 -13.25 14.28 29.82
CA GLU A 97 -12.87 15.45 30.63
C GLU A 97 -13.44 16.77 30.09
N HIS A 98 -13.96 16.81 28.85
CA HIS A 98 -14.30 18.07 28.17
C HIS A 98 -15.77 18.24 27.77
N ASN A 99 -16.68 17.37 28.23
CA ASN A 99 -18.11 17.66 28.15
C ASN A 99 -18.50 18.68 29.23
N PHE A 100 -18.53 19.97 28.87
CA PHE A 100 -18.95 21.12 29.70
C PHE A 100 -18.15 21.42 30.98
N GLN A 101 -17.20 20.58 31.39
CA GLN A 101 -16.43 20.79 32.63
C GLN A 101 -15.24 21.75 32.50
N GLU A 102 -14.78 22.11 31.30
CA GLU A 102 -13.69 23.08 31.13
C GLU A 102 -14.07 24.51 31.58
N ILE A 103 -15.37 24.87 31.51
CA ILE A 103 -15.85 26.20 31.87
C ILE A 103 -16.23 26.21 33.35
N ILE A 104 -15.26 26.53 34.20
CA ILE A 104 -15.47 26.67 35.65
C ILE A 104 -15.91 28.10 35.97
N GLY A 105 -17.10 28.25 36.56
CA GLY A 105 -17.59 29.54 37.05
C GLY A 105 -19.11 29.60 37.22
N GLY A 106 -19.57 30.40 38.17
CA GLY A 106 -21.00 30.52 38.53
C GLY A 106 -21.57 31.95 38.44
N SER A 107 -20.85 32.88 37.82
CA SER A 107 -21.30 34.28 37.69
C SER A 107 -22.49 34.39 36.75
N ASP A 108 -23.36 35.39 36.97
CA ASP A 108 -24.55 35.57 36.14
C ASP A 108 -24.20 35.96 34.70
N ALA A 109 -23.08 36.66 34.49
CA ALA A 109 -22.55 36.96 33.16
C ALA A 109 -22.19 35.67 32.40
N LEU A 110 -21.53 34.71 33.06
CA LEU A 110 -21.17 33.43 32.44
C LEU A 110 -22.41 32.58 32.17
N LYS A 111 -23.36 32.51 33.12
CA LYS A 111 -24.65 31.83 32.90
C LYS A 111 -25.38 32.41 31.69
N TYR A 112 -25.36 33.73 31.50
CA TYR A 112 -25.98 34.38 30.36
C TYR A 112 -25.29 34.00 29.03
N VAL A 113 -23.96 33.92 29.01
CA VAL A 113 -23.22 33.43 27.83
C VAL A 113 -23.58 31.97 27.54
N LEU A 114 -23.58 31.10 28.54
CA LEU A 114 -23.94 29.68 28.38
C LEU A 114 -25.40 29.49 27.94
N TYR A 115 -26.32 30.35 28.42
CA TYR A 115 -27.69 30.38 27.93
C TYR A 115 -27.74 30.69 26.43
N LYS A 116 -26.96 31.69 25.95
CA LYS A 116 -26.85 31.98 24.52
C LYS A 116 -26.27 30.82 23.73
N VAL A 117 -25.22 30.16 24.24
CA VAL A 117 -24.61 28.98 23.63
C VAL A 117 -25.68 27.91 23.36
N ASN A 118 -26.50 27.58 24.36
CA ASN A 118 -27.57 26.59 24.22
C ASN A 118 -28.66 27.00 23.21
N GLN A 119 -28.89 28.29 23.01
CA GLN A 119 -29.85 28.79 22.01
C GLN A 119 -29.31 28.67 20.58
N ILE A 120 -28.02 28.94 20.37
CA ILE A 120 -27.43 28.95 19.02
C ILE A 120 -26.93 27.58 18.57
N ALA A 121 -26.47 26.73 19.50
CA ALA A 121 -25.87 25.44 19.18
C ALA A 121 -26.76 24.50 18.32
N PRO A 122 -28.09 24.38 18.55
CA PRO A 122 -28.92 23.52 17.71
C PRO A 122 -29.22 24.12 16.31
N THR A 123 -28.79 25.36 16.03
CA THR A 123 -29.07 26.06 14.77
C THR A 123 -27.86 26.03 13.83
N ASP A 124 -28.11 26.18 12.53
CA ASP A 124 -27.06 26.27 11.50
C ASP A 124 -26.54 27.71 11.28
N THR A 125 -26.58 28.56 12.31
CA THR A 125 -26.14 29.96 12.20
C THR A 125 -24.63 30.13 12.39
N THR A 126 -24.05 31.13 11.73
CA THR A 126 -22.72 31.64 12.07
C THR A 126 -22.76 32.38 13.40
N ALA A 127 -21.81 32.11 14.29
CA ALA A 127 -21.70 32.76 15.59
C ALA A 127 -20.41 33.60 15.67
N LEU A 128 -20.52 34.83 16.20
CA LEU A 128 -19.39 35.70 16.50
C LEU A 128 -19.16 35.73 18.00
N ILE A 129 -17.97 35.32 18.44
CA ILE A 129 -17.59 35.29 19.85
C ILE A 129 -16.67 36.49 20.12
N LEU A 130 -17.15 37.42 20.93
CA LEU A 130 -16.40 38.61 21.32
C LEU A 130 -15.90 38.49 22.76
N GLY A 131 -14.68 38.97 23.01
CA GLY A 131 -14.04 38.96 24.31
C GLY A 131 -12.57 39.30 24.21
N GLU A 132 -11.97 39.72 25.32
CA GLU A 132 -10.55 40.03 25.41
C GLU A 132 -9.68 38.77 25.21
N THR A 133 -8.38 38.96 24.99
CA THR A 133 -7.43 37.85 24.90
C THR A 133 -7.37 37.13 26.25
N GLY A 134 -7.47 35.80 26.24
CA GLY A 134 -7.43 34.98 27.46
C GLY A 134 -8.77 34.79 28.18
N THR A 135 -9.90 35.34 27.69
CA THR A 135 -11.22 35.14 28.33
C THR A 135 -11.90 33.81 27.97
N GLY A 136 -11.17 32.86 27.37
CA GLY A 136 -11.70 31.53 27.04
C GLY A 136 -12.65 31.49 25.84
N LYS A 137 -12.48 32.36 24.83
CA LYS A 137 -13.29 32.34 23.60
C LYS A 137 -13.30 30.96 22.90
N GLU A 138 -12.17 30.27 22.90
CA GLU A 138 -12.06 28.90 22.38
C GLU A 138 -12.96 27.91 23.14
N LEU A 139 -13.05 28.03 24.47
CA LEU A 139 -13.92 27.17 25.28
C LEU A 139 -15.40 27.39 24.91
N ILE A 140 -15.80 28.63 24.64
CA ILE A 140 -17.14 28.95 24.17
C ILE A 140 -17.39 28.36 22.77
N ALA A 141 -16.44 28.45 21.85
CA ALA A 141 -16.56 27.85 20.51
C ALA A 141 -16.73 26.33 20.58
N ARG A 142 -15.94 25.65 21.42
CA ARG A 142 -16.07 24.22 21.70
C ARG A 142 -17.42 23.89 22.32
N ALA A 143 -17.88 24.68 23.30
CA ALA A 143 -19.19 24.48 23.92
C ALA A 143 -20.34 24.57 22.91
N ILE A 144 -20.29 25.52 21.97
CA ILE A 144 -21.27 25.62 20.87
C ILE A 144 -21.24 24.35 20.01
N HIS A 145 -20.05 23.89 19.61
CA HIS A 145 -19.91 22.69 18.77
C HIS A 145 -20.42 21.42 19.48
N SER A 146 -20.02 21.19 20.73
CA SER A 146 -20.42 20.02 21.52
C SER A 146 -21.93 19.99 21.82
N ALA A 147 -22.56 21.16 21.92
CA ALA A 147 -24.01 21.29 22.09
C ALA A 147 -24.80 21.22 20.77
N SER A 148 -24.12 21.19 19.62
CA SER A 148 -24.77 21.25 18.31
C SER A 148 -25.19 19.88 17.76
N SER A 149 -25.99 19.89 16.70
CA SER A 149 -26.28 18.70 15.88
C SER A 149 -25.04 18.11 15.20
N ARG A 150 -23.94 18.88 15.14
CA ARG A 150 -22.67 18.52 14.50
C ARG A 150 -21.61 18.06 15.50
N LYS A 151 -21.96 17.80 16.77
CA LYS A 151 -21.01 17.41 17.83
C LYS A 151 -20.14 16.16 17.54
N GLU A 152 -20.62 15.25 16.70
CA GLU A 152 -19.87 14.05 16.28
C GLU A 152 -19.02 14.30 15.01
N ARG A 153 -19.10 15.50 14.44
CA ARG A 153 -18.41 15.91 13.22
C ARG A 153 -17.15 16.69 13.59
N PRO A 154 -16.21 16.90 12.64
CA PRO A 154 -14.98 17.63 12.95
C PRO A 154 -15.25 19.08 13.38
N LEU A 155 -14.56 19.53 14.43
CA LEU A 155 -14.34 20.93 14.75
C LEU A 155 -12.93 21.32 14.29
N VAL A 156 -12.82 22.11 13.24
CA VAL A 156 -11.54 22.58 12.71
C VAL A 156 -11.25 23.98 13.23
N LYS A 157 -10.20 24.11 14.05
CA LYS A 157 -9.70 25.39 14.52
C LYS A 157 -8.67 25.95 13.53
N VAL A 158 -8.84 27.20 13.13
CA VAL A 158 -7.87 27.94 12.31
C VAL A 158 -7.49 29.21 13.05
N ASN A 159 -6.21 29.36 13.35
CA ASN A 159 -5.68 30.61 13.93
C ASN A 159 -5.26 31.54 12.78
N CYS A 160 -6.04 32.60 12.55
CA CYS A 160 -5.82 33.56 11.49
C CYS A 160 -4.51 34.34 11.68
N ALA A 161 -4.11 34.61 12.92
CA ALA A 161 -2.86 35.32 13.24
C ALA A 161 -1.60 34.49 12.95
N ALA A 162 -1.71 33.16 12.92
CA ALA A 162 -0.59 32.26 12.60
C ALA A 162 -0.35 32.11 11.09
N LEU A 163 -1.30 32.52 10.25
CA LEU A 163 -1.23 32.37 8.79
C LEU A 163 -0.71 33.64 8.13
N PRO A 164 0.31 33.55 7.24
CA PRO A 164 0.73 34.69 6.45
C PRO A 164 -0.41 35.23 5.58
N ALA A 165 -0.62 36.55 5.55
CA ALA A 165 -1.72 37.18 4.81
C ALA A 165 -1.75 36.82 3.31
N ASN A 166 -0.58 36.59 2.72
CA ASN A 166 -0.44 36.19 1.32
C ASN A 166 -0.76 34.69 1.06
N LEU A 167 -0.91 33.88 2.10
CA LEU A 167 -1.18 32.45 1.99
C LEU A 167 -2.52 32.04 2.60
N ILE A 168 -3.18 32.92 3.38
CA ILE A 168 -4.42 32.61 4.10
C ILE A 168 -5.51 32.05 3.17
N GLU A 169 -5.68 32.61 1.97
CA GLU A 169 -6.67 32.15 1.00
C GLU A 169 -6.34 30.74 0.48
N SER A 170 -5.08 30.51 0.09
CA SER A 170 -4.61 29.20 -0.37
C SER A 170 -4.66 28.14 0.73
N GLU A 171 -4.44 28.50 2.00
CA GLU A 171 -4.55 27.56 3.12
C GLU A 171 -6.02 27.26 3.46
N LEU A 172 -6.89 28.27 3.49
CA LEU A 172 -8.31 28.08 3.83
C LEU A 172 -9.08 27.33 2.74
N PHE A 173 -8.94 27.76 1.48
CA PHE A 173 -9.74 27.27 0.36
C PHE A 173 -9.00 26.22 -0.48
N GLY A 174 -7.67 26.18 -0.40
CA GLY A 174 -6.85 25.34 -1.28
C GLY A 174 -6.56 26.04 -2.60
N HIS A 175 -5.86 25.33 -3.49
CA HIS A 175 -5.58 25.80 -4.84
C HIS A 175 -5.43 24.64 -5.83
N GLU A 176 -5.74 24.92 -7.08
CA GLU A 176 -5.39 24.03 -8.19
C GLU A 176 -3.96 24.30 -8.68
N ARG A 177 -3.37 23.33 -9.38
CA ARG A 177 -2.04 23.50 -9.98
C ARG A 177 -2.05 24.70 -10.94
N GLY A 178 -1.12 25.63 -10.74
CA GLY A 178 -0.99 26.83 -11.58
C GLY A 178 -1.88 28.01 -11.17
N ALA A 179 -2.56 27.96 -10.03
CA ALA A 179 -3.40 29.07 -9.55
C ALA A 179 -2.60 30.36 -9.24
N PHE A 180 -1.32 30.24 -8.87
CA PHE A 180 -0.38 31.35 -8.65
C PHE A 180 1.07 30.92 -8.91
N THR A 181 2.00 31.87 -8.97
CA THR A 181 3.44 31.60 -9.11
C THR A 181 3.96 30.82 -7.90
N GLY A 182 4.22 29.52 -8.07
CA GLY A 182 4.62 28.60 -7.00
C GLY A 182 3.59 27.50 -6.68
N ALA A 183 2.41 27.50 -7.33
CA ALA A 183 1.41 26.44 -7.21
C ALA A 183 1.79 25.19 -8.04
N PHE A 184 2.84 24.48 -7.62
CA PHE A 184 3.37 23.31 -8.34
C PHE A 184 2.42 22.10 -8.35
N ALA A 185 1.57 21.98 -7.33
CA ALA A 185 0.63 20.88 -7.15
C ALA A 185 -0.73 21.40 -6.65
N LYS A 186 -1.76 20.57 -6.77
CA LYS A 186 -3.07 20.83 -6.17
C LYS A 186 -2.99 20.67 -4.65
N LYS A 187 -3.60 21.58 -3.90
CA LYS A 187 -3.73 21.52 -2.45
C LYS A 187 -5.20 21.69 -2.03
N ARG A 188 -5.68 20.82 -1.15
CA ARG A 188 -7.01 20.98 -0.51
C ARG A 188 -6.88 21.95 0.68
N GLY A 189 -7.85 22.85 0.84
CA GLY A 189 -7.87 23.82 1.92
C GLY A 189 -8.33 23.27 3.26
N LEU A 190 -8.06 24.00 4.34
CA LEU A 190 -8.44 23.68 5.71
C LEU A 190 -9.97 23.56 5.88
N LEU A 191 -10.74 24.37 5.16
CA LEU A 191 -12.21 24.29 5.19
C LEU A 191 -12.73 22.95 4.67
N TYR A 192 -11.97 22.27 3.81
CA TYR A 192 -12.32 20.92 3.34
C TYR A 192 -12.34 19.90 4.49
N ALA A 193 -11.46 20.05 5.49
CA ALA A 193 -11.43 19.16 6.65
C ALA A 193 -12.66 19.32 7.56
N ALA A 194 -13.39 20.44 7.43
CA ALA A 194 -14.57 20.76 8.23
C ALA A 194 -15.89 20.49 7.51
N VAL A 195 -15.87 19.85 6.35
CA VAL A 195 -17.09 19.55 5.58
C VAL A 195 -18.05 18.72 6.42
N GLY A 196 -19.27 19.24 6.59
CA GLY A 196 -20.31 18.65 7.45
C GLY A 196 -20.09 18.84 8.96
N GLY A 197 -19.04 19.54 9.37
CA GLY A 197 -18.72 19.88 10.76
C GLY A 197 -18.79 21.38 11.05
N THR A 198 -17.86 21.87 11.86
CA THR A 198 -17.77 23.27 12.29
C THR A 198 -16.35 23.79 12.08
N VAL A 199 -16.23 25.04 11.63
CA VAL A 199 -14.96 25.77 11.57
C VAL A 199 -14.97 26.85 12.63
N PHE A 200 -13.91 26.92 13.43
CA PHE A 200 -13.66 28.03 14.34
C PHE A 200 -12.47 28.83 13.82
N LEU A 201 -12.73 30.08 13.44
CA LEU A 201 -11.71 31.05 13.04
C LEU A 201 -11.36 31.88 14.28
N ASP A 202 -10.14 31.70 14.77
CA ASP A 202 -9.59 32.39 15.94
C ASP A 202 -8.70 33.56 15.45
N GLU A 203 -8.91 34.74 16.02
CA GLU A 203 -8.44 36.05 15.51
C GLU A 203 -8.97 36.43 14.11
#